data_AF-A0A3Q8VMG7-F1
#
_entry.id   AF-A0A3Q8VMG7-F1
#
_cell.length_a   1.000
_cell.length_b   1.000
_cell.length_c   1.000
_cell.angle_alpha   90.00
_cell.angle_beta   90.00
_cell.angle_gamma   90.00
#
_symmetry.space_group_name_H-M   'P 1'
#
loop_
_entity.id
_entity.type
_entity.pdbx_description
1 polymer ?
#
loop_
_entity_poly.entity_id
_entity_poly.type
_entity_poly.pdbx_seq_one_letter_code
_entity_poly.pdbx_strand_id
1 'polypeptide(L)'
;MTNEEFKKTLWDAANSLRGSVSAAAYKYPVLGLVFLKFVSDMFEAQAEIIKNRLAEPQSDLYIADEDIRNESVSDFIQDRTFYETDNVFWIPIEARFSTLLEKATAADFAQQLDKAMQKIEVENVQLSGVLYREFSRLALEPGKLGELMNIVAKLKFNPKDHGSRDIFGEVYEYFLGQFAMNEGQRAGEFYTPKSVVNLLVEILAPFKGKIYDPACGSGGMFVQSVKFKDAHQKQLGRKGDLAIYGQELMAETRKLCLMNLAVHGLDGDLGESYGSTFTNDQHKTLRADYILANPPLLLTIISVAISTACAIWIGYYLFQVSNSQHQNR
;
A
#
# COMPACT_ATOMS: atom_id res chain seq x y z
N MET A 1 -1.98 26.40 4.71
CA MET A 1 -1.44 25.16 5.28
C MET A 1 -0.73 24.43 4.16
N THR A 2 0.56 24.16 4.31
CA THR A 2 1.34 23.38 3.33
C THR A 2 0.99 21.89 3.42
N ASN A 3 1.33 21.10 2.39
CA ASN A 3 1.11 19.64 2.43
C ASN A 3 1.82 18.97 3.62
N GLU A 4 3.00 19.46 4.02
CA GLU A 4 3.73 18.94 5.19
C GLU A 4 3.04 19.27 6.51
N GLU A 5 2.56 20.51 6.67
CA GLU A 5 1.78 20.91 7.86
C GLU A 5 0.49 20.11 8.00
N PHE A 6 -0.15 19.81 6.87
CA PHE A 6 -1.35 18.98 6.84
C PHE A 6 -1.07 17.54 7.25
N LYS A 7 -0.04 16.90 6.67
CA LYS A 7 0.40 15.54 7.01
C LYS A 7 0.75 15.44 8.50
N LYS A 8 1.49 16.42 9.03
CA LYS A 8 1.83 16.51 10.44
C LYS A 8 0.59 16.65 11.33
N THR A 9 -0.32 17.56 10.99
CA THR A 9 -1.55 17.77 11.77
C THR A 9 -2.43 16.51 11.80
N LEU A 10 -2.52 15.81 10.66
CA LEU A 10 -3.27 14.56 10.55
C LEU A 10 -2.63 13.47 11.42
N TRP A 11 -1.29 13.35 11.37
CA TRP A 11 -0.53 12.43 12.20
C TRP A 11 -0.71 12.72 13.70
N ASP A 12 -0.50 13.97 14.12
CA ASP A 12 -0.60 14.37 15.53
C ASP A 12 -2.01 14.08 16.07
N ALA A 13 -3.03 14.39 15.27
CA ALA A 13 -4.41 14.09 15.60
C ALA A 13 -4.66 12.57 15.69
N ALA A 14 -4.23 11.79 14.70
CA ALA A 14 -4.40 10.33 14.71
C ALA A 14 -3.66 9.67 15.89
N ASN A 15 -2.42 10.10 16.17
CA ASN A 15 -1.58 9.56 17.23
C ASN A 15 -2.15 9.89 18.63
N SER A 16 -2.81 11.04 18.78
CA SER A 16 -3.50 11.40 20.03
C SER A 16 -4.64 10.43 20.40
N LEU A 17 -5.24 9.77 19.41
CA LEU A 17 -6.37 8.85 19.60
C LEU A 17 -5.94 7.40 19.86
N ARG A 18 -4.65 7.11 19.75
CA ARG A 18 -4.10 5.76 19.93
C ARG A 18 -4.31 5.19 21.32
N GLY A 19 -4.40 6.06 22.34
CA GLY A 19 -4.52 5.64 23.74
C GLY A 19 -3.37 4.72 24.16
N SER A 20 -3.70 3.54 24.68
CA SER A 20 -2.75 2.52 25.15
C SER A 20 -2.22 1.59 24.06
N VAL A 21 -2.73 1.68 22.83
CA VAL A 21 -2.28 0.84 21.71
C VAL A 21 -0.83 1.21 21.35
N SER A 22 0.00 0.25 20.94
CA SER A 22 1.37 0.53 20.50
C SER A 22 1.40 1.16 19.10
N ALA A 23 2.46 1.90 18.76
CA ALA A 23 2.66 2.44 17.39
C ALA A 23 2.59 1.31 16.34
N ALA A 24 3.27 0.18 16.64
CA ALA A 24 3.35 -0.99 15.79
C ALA A 24 2.01 -1.65 15.47
N ALA A 25 1.07 -1.67 16.42
CA ALA A 25 -0.26 -2.19 16.17
C ALA A 25 -1.17 -1.13 15.54
N TYR A 26 -0.98 0.14 15.88
CA TYR A 26 -1.85 1.23 15.44
C TYR A 26 -1.63 1.67 13.98
N LYS A 27 -0.46 1.33 13.39
CA LYS A 27 -0.20 1.65 11.97
C LYS A 27 -1.21 1.03 11.02
N TYR A 28 -1.58 -0.23 11.26
CA TYR A 28 -2.47 -0.98 10.36
C TYR A 28 -3.88 -0.40 10.27
N PRO A 29 -4.60 -0.12 11.39
CA PRO A 29 -5.93 0.48 11.29
C PRO A 29 -5.91 1.90 10.73
N VAL A 30 -4.89 2.71 11.06
CA VAL A 30 -4.78 4.08 10.52
C VAL A 30 -4.57 4.03 9.00
N LEU A 31 -3.59 3.26 8.52
CA LEU A 31 -3.31 3.12 7.10
C LEU A 31 -4.47 2.45 6.35
N GLY A 32 -5.18 1.51 6.98
CA GLY A 32 -6.40 0.91 6.43
C GLY A 32 -7.53 1.93 6.24
N LEU A 33 -7.75 2.85 7.19
CA LEU A 33 -8.74 3.92 7.04
C LEU A 33 -8.33 4.96 5.98
N VAL A 34 -7.05 5.31 5.90
CA VAL A 34 -6.54 6.19 4.84
C VAL A 34 -6.72 5.55 3.47
N PHE A 35 -6.44 4.25 3.34
CA PHE A 35 -6.72 3.47 2.13
C PHE A 35 -8.22 3.50 1.79
N LEU A 36 -9.10 3.20 2.75
CA LEU A 36 -10.55 3.22 2.56
C LEU A 36 -11.05 4.59 2.06
N LYS A 37 -10.52 5.68 2.64
CA LYS A 37 -10.84 7.04 2.22
C LYS A 37 -10.42 7.28 0.78
N PHE A 38 -9.21 6.89 0.42
CA PHE A 38 -8.70 7.04 -0.94
C PHE A 38 -9.56 6.29 -1.95
N VAL A 39 -9.79 4.98 -1.75
CA VAL A 39 -10.55 4.18 -2.72
C VAL A 39 -12.01 4.64 -2.83
N SER A 40 -12.61 5.10 -1.73
CA SER A 40 -13.96 5.66 -1.74
C SER A 40 -14.02 6.97 -2.54
N ASP A 41 -13.08 7.89 -2.31
CA ASP A 41 -13.03 9.17 -3.04
C ASP A 41 -12.81 8.95 -4.54
N MET A 42 -11.89 8.05 -4.89
CA MET A 42 -11.64 7.69 -6.29
C MET A 42 -12.87 7.08 -6.95
N PHE A 43 -13.57 6.18 -6.25
CA PHE A 43 -14.81 5.58 -6.74
C PHE A 43 -15.94 6.61 -6.93
N GLU A 44 -16.16 7.50 -5.95
CA GLU A 44 -17.18 8.54 -6.03
C GLU A 44 -16.90 9.52 -7.18
N ALA A 45 -15.64 9.91 -7.37
CA ALA A 45 -15.25 10.82 -8.43
C ALA A 45 -15.23 10.15 -9.83
N GLN A 46 -15.10 8.83 -9.89
CA GLN A 46 -15.11 8.08 -11.15
C GLN A 46 -16.46 8.18 -11.88
N ALA A 47 -17.57 8.22 -11.15
CA ALA A 47 -18.89 8.41 -11.74
C ALA A 47 -18.98 9.74 -12.54
N GLU A 48 -18.43 10.82 -11.99
CA GLU A 48 -18.34 12.10 -12.69
C GLU A 48 -17.36 12.05 -13.87
N ILE A 49 -16.27 11.29 -13.77
CA ILE A 49 -15.34 11.09 -14.90
C ILE A 49 -16.05 10.39 -16.05
N ILE A 50 -16.78 9.30 -15.79
CA ILE A 50 -17.56 8.56 -16.78
C ILE A 50 -18.58 9.50 -17.45
N LYS A 51 -19.32 10.26 -16.65
CA LYS A 51 -20.28 11.25 -17.16
C LYS A 51 -19.63 12.31 -18.06
N ASN A 52 -18.46 12.82 -17.67
CA ASN A 52 -17.73 13.80 -18.48
C ASN A 52 -17.22 13.19 -19.79
N ARG A 53 -16.72 11.94 -19.77
CA ARG A 53 -16.27 11.21 -20.97
C ARG A 53 -17.41 10.99 -21.96
N LEU A 54 -18.61 10.66 -21.48
CA LEU A 54 -19.80 10.52 -22.33
C LEU A 54 -20.15 11.83 -23.07
N ALA A 55 -19.81 13.00 -22.51
CA ALA A 55 -20.08 14.31 -23.09
C ALA A 55 -18.90 14.89 -23.92
N GLU A 56 -17.71 14.28 -23.85
CA GLU A 56 -16.50 14.81 -24.47
C GLU A 56 -16.30 14.26 -25.89
N PRO A 57 -16.33 15.09 -26.96
CA PRO A 57 -16.27 14.61 -28.35
C PRO A 57 -15.02 13.82 -28.74
N GLN A 58 -13.94 13.93 -27.96
CA GLN A 58 -12.68 13.21 -28.17
C GLN A 58 -12.62 11.90 -27.39
N SER A 59 -13.61 11.58 -26.56
CA SER A 59 -13.65 10.37 -25.77
C SER A 59 -14.19 9.20 -26.58
N ASP A 60 -13.63 8.01 -26.35
CA ASP A 60 -14.13 6.75 -26.91
C ASP A 60 -15.55 6.40 -26.42
N LEU A 61 -16.03 7.06 -25.36
CA LEU A 61 -17.37 6.88 -24.80
C LEU A 61 -18.38 7.95 -25.27
N TYR A 62 -17.98 8.85 -26.18
CA TYR A 62 -18.80 10.01 -26.54
C TYR A 62 -20.17 9.63 -27.10
N ILE A 63 -21.22 10.25 -26.56
CA ILE A 63 -22.59 10.20 -27.08
C ILE A 63 -23.01 11.61 -27.46
N ALA A 64 -23.20 11.83 -28.77
CA ALA A 64 -23.53 13.13 -29.33
C ALA A 64 -24.93 13.63 -28.94
N ASP A 65 -25.90 12.71 -28.94
CA ASP A 65 -27.28 13.00 -28.55
C ASP A 65 -27.38 13.14 -27.02
N GLU A 66 -27.90 14.27 -26.55
CA GLU A 66 -27.97 14.59 -25.13
C GLU A 66 -28.98 13.74 -24.36
N ASP A 67 -30.11 13.39 -24.98
CA ASP A 67 -31.15 12.59 -24.35
C ASP A 67 -30.65 11.15 -24.17
N ILE A 68 -30.08 10.56 -25.23
CA ILE A 68 -29.46 9.22 -25.16
C ILE A 68 -28.31 9.21 -24.15
N ARG A 69 -27.48 10.27 -24.13
CA ARG A 69 -26.38 10.38 -23.17
C ARG A 69 -26.89 10.34 -21.74
N ASN A 70 -27.89 11.16 -21.41
CA ASN A 70 -28.42 11.25 -20.05
C ASN A 70 -29.08 9.94 -19.60
N GLU A 71 -29.79 9.24 -20.50
CA GLU A 71 -30.34 7.92 -20.23
C GLU A 71 -29.24 6.86 -20.01
N SER A 72 -28.15 6.94 -20.77
CA SER A 72 -27.05 5.97 -20.69
C SER A 72 -26.19 6.12 -19.44
N VAL A 73 -26.14 7.29 -18.79
CA VAL A 73 -25.27 7.55 -17.62
C VAL A 73 -25.46 6.51 -16.52
N SER A 74 -26.70 6.09 -16.23
CA SER A 74 -26.97 5.12 -15.17
C SER A 74 -26.34 3.76 -15.45
N ASP A 75 -26.37 3.33 -16.71
CA ASP A 75 -25.90 2.01 -17.13
C ASP A 75 -24.38 1.97 -17.07
N PHE A 76 -23.72 3.03 -17.54
CA PHE A 76 -22.25 3.12 -17.51
C PHE A 76 -21.70 3.25 -16.08
N ILE A 77 -22.39 3.95 -15.17
CA ILE A 77 -21.95 4.06 -13.76
C ILE A 77 -22.14 2.73 -13.01
N GLN A 78 -23.10 1.89 -13.44
CA GLN A 78 -23.31 0.57 -12.84
C GLN A 78 -22.38 -0.52 -13.41
N ASP A 79 -21.77 -0.25 -14.56
CA ASP A 79 -20.85 -1.18 -15.19
C ASP A 79 -19.43 -1.06 -14.59
N ARG A 80 -18.95 -2.17 -14.07
CA ARG A 80 -17.67 -2.29 -13.37
C ARG A 80 -16.48 -2.12 -14.30
N THR A 81 -16.61 -2.45 -15.58
CA THR A 81 -15.49 -2.42 -16.52
C THR A 81 -14.89 -1.02 -16.67
N PHE A 82 -15.71 0.03 -16.54
CA PHE A 82 -15.25 1.43 -16.60
C PHE A 82 -14.47 1.86 -15.36
N TYR A 83 -14.60 1.13 -14.25
CA TYR A 83 -13.80 1.35 -13.05
C TYR A 83 -12.48 0.60 -13.14
N GLU A 84 -12.53 -0.67 -13.54
CA GLU A 84 -11.36 -1.54 -13.70
C GLU A 84 -10.36 -0.96 -14.72
N THR A 85 -10.85 -0.45 -15.85
CA THR A 85 -10.01 0.13 -16.92
C THR A 85 -9.15 1.29 -16.43
N ASP A 86 -9.66 2.08 -15.47
CA ASP A 86 -8.94 3.23 -14.91
C ASP A 86 -8.17 2.90 -13.61
N ASN A 87 -8.11 1.62 -13.22
CA ASN A 87 -7.59 1.15 -11.93
C ASN A 87 -8.30 1.82 -10.74
N VAL A 88 -9.64 1.82 -10.77
CA VAL A 88 -10.51 2.26 -9.67
C VAL A 88 -11.22 1.04 -9.10
N PHE A 89 -11.08 0.82 -7.79
CA PHE A 89 -11.74 -0.29 -7.10
C PHE A 89 -13.24 -0.08 -7.00
N TRP A 90 -14.02 -1.16 -7.14
CA TRP A 90 -15.46 -1.14 -6.96
C TRP A 90 -15.82 -1.10 -5.48
N ILE A 91 -16.55 -0.08 -5.03
CA ILE A 91 -16.91 0.11 -3.62
C ILE A 91 -18.43 0.03 -3.41
N PRO A 92 -18.93 -1.04 -2.76
CA PRO A 92 -20.34 -1.15 -2.38
C PRO A 92 -20.81 0.04 -1.53
N ILE A 93 -22.07 0.45 -1.69
CA ILE A 93 -22.66 1.60 -0.98
C ILE A 93 -22.40 1.57 0.53
N GLU A 94 -22.58 0.40 1.15
CA GLU A 94 -22.39 0.18 2.58
C GLU A 94 -20.93 0.21 3.05
N ALA A 95 -19.97 0.11 2.13
CA ALA A 95 -18.55 0.19 2.39
C ALA A 95 -17.95 1.54 1.97
N ARG A 96 -18.75 2.46 1.39
CA ARG A 96 -18.28 3.81 1.07
C ARG A 96 -17.94 4.57 2.34
N PHE A 97 -16.86 5.34 2.30
CA PHE A 97 -16.39 6.11 3.43
C PHE A 97 -17.47 7.07 3.97
N SER A 98 -18.23 7.73 3.09
CA SER A 98 -19.34 8.61 3.45
C SER A 98 -20.41 7.91 4.29
N THR A 99 -20.88 6.74 3.84
CA THR A 99 -21.88 5.93 4.55
C THR A 99 -21.38 5.39 5.89
N LEU A 100 -20.10 5.03 5.97
CA LEU A 100 -19.49 4.58 7.24
C LEU A 100 -19.29 5.74 8.22
N LEU A 101 -19.00 6.95 7.72
CA LEU A 101 -18.80 8.15 8.54
C LEU A 101 -20.07 8.56 9.27
N GLU A 102 -21.23 8.44 8.62
CA GLU A 102 -22.54 8.67 9.24
C GLU A 102 -22.80 7.74 10.43
N LYS A 103 -22.17 6.56 10.44
CA LYS A 103 -22.31 5.54 11.48
C LYS A 103 -21.15 5.54 12.48
N ALA A 104 -20.24 6.51 12.40
CA ALA A 104 -19.04 6.57 13.24
C ALA A 104 -19.31 6.63 14.76
N THR A 105 -20.52 7.03 15.16
CA THR A 105 -20.97 7.08 16.56
C THR A 105 -21.67 5.81 17.04
N ALA A 106 -21.91 4.84 16.15
CA ALA A 106 -22.60 3.60 16.48
C ALA A 106 -21.73 2.73 17.41
N ALA A 107 -22.37 2.03 18.36
CA ALA A 107 -21.68 1.15 19.30
C ALA A 107 -20.99 -0.03 18.61
N ASP A 108 -21.53 -0.49 17.48
CA ASP A 108 -21.02 -1.60 16.68
C ASP A 108 -20.17 -1.14 15.47
N PHE A 109 -19.74 0.13 15.45
CA PHE A 109 -19.04 0.73 14.32
C PHE A 109 -17.78 -0.05 13.89
N ALA A 110 -17.02 -0.59 14.85
CA ALA A 110 -15.85 -1.39 14.56
C ALA A 110 -16.18 -2.70 13.80
N GLN A 111 -17.27 -3.38 14.16
CA GLN A 111 -17.73 -4.55 13.42
C GLN A 111 -18.27 -4.18 12.04
N GLN A 112 -18.89 -3.00 11.89
CA GLN A 112 -19.34 -2.52 10.59
C GLN A 112 -18.16 -2.22 9.66
N LEU A 113 -17.07 -1.66 10.17
CA LEU A 113 -15.83 -1.47 9.41
C LEU A 113 -15.22 -2.79 8.96
N ASP A 114 -15.12 -3.78 9.85
CA ASP A 114 -14.59 -5.11 9.51
C ASP A 114 -15.40 -5.75 8.36
N LYS A 115 -16.73 -5.64 8.42
CA LYS A 115 -17.63 -6.12 7.36
C LYS A 115 -17.48 -5.33 6.07
N ALA A 116 -17.35 -4.01 6.14
CA ALA A 116 -17.17 -3.16 4.96
C ALA A 116 -15.87 -3.50 4.21
N MET A 117 -14.75 -3.63 4.94
CA MET A 117 -13.49 -4.04 4.36
C MET A 117 -13.60 -5.42 3.70
N GLN A 118 -14.23 -6.40 4.37
CA GLN A 118 -14.47 -7.72 3.78
C GLN A 118 -15.25 -7.65 2.47
N LYS A 119 -16.27 -6.79 2.39
CA LYS A 119 -17.06 -6.61 1.16
C LYS A 119 -16.22 -6.02 0.04
N ILE A 120 -15.34 -5.06 0.33
CA ILE A 120 -14.40 -4.52 -0.66
C ILE A 120 -13.47 -5.62 -1.18
N GLU A 121 -12.94 -6.49 -0.32
CA GLU A 121 -12.09 -7.61 -0.74
C GLU A 121 -12.83 -8.61 -1.64
N VAL A 122 -14.11 -8.88 -1.36
CA VAL A 122 -14.94 -9.81 -2.17
C VAL A 122 -15.20 -9.24 -3.56
N GLU A 123 -15.42 -7.93 -3.66
CA GLU A 123 -15.71 -7.28 -4.94
C GLU A 123 -14.46 -7.01 -5.78
N ASN A 124 -13.27 -7.02 -5.16
CA ASN A 124 -12.02 -6.67 -5.81
C ASN A 124 -10.96 -7.76 -5.56
N VAL A 125 -10.76 -8.65 -6.54
CA VAL A 125 -9.86 -9.81 -6.43
C VAL A 125 -8.44 -9.42 -6.01
N GLN A 126 -7.92 -8.29 -6.52
CA GLN A 126 -6.60 -7.75 -6.17
C GLN A 126 -6.43 -7.41 -4.68
N LEU A 127 -7.53 -7.16 -3.96
CA LEU A 127 -7.53 -6.81 -2.54
C LEU A 127 -7.84 -8.01 -1.62
N SER A 128 -7.95 -9.22 -2.16
CA SER A 128 -8.34 -10.40 -1.37
C SER A 128 -7.35 -10.68 -0.23
N GLY A 129 -7.81 -10.58 1.03
CA GLY A 129 -6.98 -10.78 2.22
C GLY A 129 -5.94 -9.68 2.48
N VAL A 130 -6.04 -8.55 1.79
CA VAL A 130 -5.10 -7.43 1.86
C VAL A 130 -5.51 -6.40 2.90
N LEU A 131 -6.81 -6.17 3.10
CA LEU A 131 -7.31 -5.09 3.94
C LEU A 131 -7.25 -5.46 5.42
N TYR A 132 -7.07 -4.44 6.26
CA TYR A 132 -7.15 -4.61 7.70
C TYR A 132 -8.60 -4.84 8.13
N ARG A 133 -8.88 -5.95 8.83
CA ARG A 133 -10.24 -6.40 9.23
C ARG A 133 -10.36 -6.74 10.72
N GLU A 134 -9.49 -6.16 11.53
CA GLU A 134 -9.46 -6.41 12.98
C GLU A 134 -9.73 -5.13 13.78
N PHE A 135 -10.58 -4.24 13.27
CA PHE A 135 -10.97 -3.02 13.96
C PHE A 135 -11.70 -3.33 15.27
N SER A 136 -12.56 -4.35 15.28
CA SER A 136 -13.31 -4.78 16.48
C SER A 136 -12.44 -5.39 17.58
N ARG A 137 -11.20 -5.79 17.26
CA ARG A 137 -10.23 -6.35 18.22
C ARG A 137 -9.27 -5.30 18.79
N LEU A 138 -9.28 -4.08 18.26
CA LEU A 138 -8.44 -3.01 18.76
C LEU A 138 -8.87 -2.62 20.17
N ALA A 139 -7.90 -2.59 21.09
CA ALA A 139 -8.09 -2.09 22.45
C ALA A 139 -8.15 -0.55 22.48
N LEU A 140 -9.05 0.04 21.68
CA LEU A 140 -9.34 1.47 21.68
C LEU A 140 -10.54 1.77 22.59
N GLU A 141 -10.52 2.93 23.23
CA GLU A 141 -11.68 3.40 23.99
C GLU A 141 -12.90 3.60 23.07
N PRO A 142 -14.13 3.36 23.56
CA PRO A 142 -15.33 3.60 22.78
C PRO A 142 -15.36 5.01 22.18
N GLY A 143 -15.72 5.12 20.90
CA GLY A 143 -15.78 6.39 20.17
C GLY A 143 -14.47 6.84 19.51
N LYS A 144 -13.30 6.36 19.97
CA LYS A 144 -12.00 6.78 19.40
C LYS A 144 -11.82 6.40 17.93
N LEU A 145 -12.36 5.25 17.52
CA LEU A 145 -12.32 4.83 16.13
C LEU A 145 -13.16 5.75 15.22
N GLY A 146 -14.32 6.23 15.72
CA GLY A 146 -15.13 7.22 15.02
C GLY A 146 -14.46 8.59 14.95
N GLU A 147 -13.80 9.04 16.02
CA GLU A 147 -12.97 10.25 16.02
C GLU A 147 -11.82 10.14 15.00
N LEU A 148 -11.15 8.97 14.92
CA LEU A 148 -10.11 8.71 13.94
C LEU A 148 -10.66 8.80 12.52
N MET A 149 -11.83 8.21 12.27
CA MET A 149 -12.47 8.33 10.97
C MET A 149 -12.79 9.79 10.60
N ASN A 150 -13.25 10.61 11.56
CA ASN A 150 -13.49 12.04 11.34
C ASN A 150 -12.20 12.81 11.03
N ILE A 151 -11.06 12.41 11.60
CA ILE A 151 -9.75 13.00 11.25
C ILE A 151 -9.39 12.63 9.81
N VAL A 152 -9.50 11.34 9.45
CA VAL A 152 -9.23 10.85 8.09
C VAL A 152 -10.18 11.47 7.07
N ALA A 153 -11.43 11.81 7.45
CA ALA A 153 -12.39 12.49 6.58
C ALA A 153 -11.92 13.87 6.08
N LYS A 154 -10.94 14.50 6.76
CA LYS A 154 -10.34 15.76 6.33
C LYS A 154 -9.44 15.60 5.10
N LEU A 155 -8.99 14.38 4.81
CA LEU A 155 -8.31 14.06 3.55
C LEU A 155 -9.29 14.21 2.40
N LYS A 156 -8.84 14.86 1.32
CA LYS A 156 -9.58 14.92 0.06
C LYS A 156 -8.68 14.41 -1.05
N PHE A 157 -9.12 13.36 -1.73
CA PHE A 157 -8.46 12.85 -2.92
C PHE A 157 -9.33 13.17 -4.12
N ASN A 158 -8.75 13.75 -5.16
CA ASN A 158 -9.48 14.15 -6.37
C ASN A 158 -8.77 13.62 -7.61
N PRO A 159 -9.36 12.68 -8.37
CA PRO A 159 -8.72 12.10 -9.55
C PRO A 159 -8.40 13.11 -10.66
N LYS A 160 -9.11 14.25 -10.72
CA LYS A 160 -8.83 15.32 -11.70
C LYS A 160 -7.52 16.05 -11.42
N ASP A 161 -7.03 16.00 -10.19
CA ASP A 161 -5.70 16.45 -9.86
C ASP A 161 -4.74 15.30 -10.17
N HIS A 162 -3.89 15.46 -11.20
CA HIS A 162 -2.86 14.47 -11.57
C HIS A 162 -1.99 14.03 -10.37
N GLY A 163 -1.98 14.81 -9.28
CA GLY A 163 -1.28 14.50 -8.04
C GLY A 163 -2.10 13.73 -6.99
N SER A 164 -3.34 13.28 -7.22
CA SER A 164 -4.11 12.61 -6.15
C SER A 164 -3.56 11.25 -5.70
N ARG A 165 -3.13 10.41 -6.65
CA ARG A 165 -2.35 9.19 -6.36
C ARG A 165 -1.02 9.53 -5.67
N ASP A 166 -0.40 10.64 -6.05
CA ASP A 166 0.83 11.12 -5.40
C ASP A 166 0.57 11.66 -3.98
N ILE A 167 -0.55 12.34 -3.73
CA ILE A 167 -0.95 12.83 -2.41
C ILE A 167 -1.22 11.65 -1.48
N PHE A 168 -1.94 10.62 -1.94
CA PHE A 168 -2.09 9.40 -1.16
C PHE A 168 -0.73 8.79 -0.84
N GLY A 169 0.11 8.56 -1.85
CA GLY A 169 1.43 7.97 -1.65
C GLY A 169 2.28 8.78 -0.66
N GLU A 170 2.23 10.12 -0.74
CA GLU A 170 2.93 10.99 0.20
C GLU A 170 2.39 10.92 1.63
N VAL A 171 1.07 10.87 1.81
CA VAL A 171 0.44 10.72 3.14
C VAL A 171 0.78 9.33 3.70
N TYR A 172 0.65 8.29 2.88
CA TYR A 172 0.92 6.90 3.25
C TYR A 172 2.38 6.70 3.67
N GLU A 173 3.33 7.16 2.85
CA GLU A 173 4.77 7.12 3.14
C GLU A 173 5.14 7.97 4.36
N TYR A 174 4.51 9.14 4.52
CA TYR A 174 4.73 9.95 5.72
C TYR A 174 4.30 9.20 6.98
N PHE A 175 3.11 8.58 6.97
CA PHE A 175 2.62 7.80 8.11
C PHE A 175 3.52 6.61 8.40
N LEU A 176 3.95 5.86 7.38
CA LEU A 176 4.91 4.76 7.53
C LEU A 176 6.22 5.22 8.17
N GLY A 177 6.78 6.34 7.69
CA GLY A 177 7.99 6.93 8.26
C GLY A 177 7.81 7.35 9.72
N GLN A 178 6.69 7.99 10.06
CA GLN A 178 6.38 8.38 11.44
C GLN A 178 6.18 7.17 12.36
N PHE A 179 5.48 6.12 11.91
CA PHE A 179 5.33 4.90 12.68
C PHE A 179 6.68 4.23 12.92
N ALA A 180 7.53 4.12 11.89
CA ALA A 180 8.87 3.55 12.02
C ALA A 180 9.76 4.35 13.00
N MET A 181 9.68 5.68 12.99
CA MET A 181 10.40 6.53 13.96
C MET A 181 9.90 6.31 15.39
N ASN A 182 8.61 6.07 15.59
CA ASN A 182 7.99 5.88 16.91
C ASN A 182 8.04 4.43 17.43
N GLU A 183 8.20 3.43 16.58
CA GLU A 183 8.37 2.02 16.96
C GLU A 183 9.75 1.74 17.58
N GLY A 184 10.74 2.59 17.28
CA GLY A 184 12.12 2.45 17.74
C GLY A 184 12.86 1.30 17.04
N GLN A 185 14.18 1.40 16.94
CA GLN A 185 15.06 0.48 16.21
C GLN A 185 15.10 -0.98 16.73
N ARG A 186 14.21 -1.38 17.64
CA ARG A 186 14.20 -2.70 18.29
C ARG A 186 13.40 -3.77 17.54
N ALA A 187 12.53 -3.38 16.60
CA ALA A 187 11.61 -4.31 15.94
C ALA A 187 12.18 -5.03 14.69
N GLY A 188 13.43 -4.76 14.30
CA GLY A 188 14.08 -5.43 13.16
C GLY A 188 13.59 -4.98 11.77
N GLU A 189 12.35 -4.48 11.63
CA GLU A 189 11.85 -3.84 10.41
C GLU A 189 12.34 -2.39 10.32
N PHE A 190 13.16 -2.09 9.31
CA PHE A 190 13.64 -0.73 9.05
C PHE A 190 12.87 -0.12 7.89
N TYR A 191 12.16 0.99 8.16
CA TYR A 191 11.67 1.85 7.07
C TYR A 191 12.86 2.47 6.36
N THR A 192 12.97 2.26 5.05
CA THR A 192 14.03 2.85 4.23
C THR A 192 13.63 4.29 3.91
N PRO A 193 14.37 5.32 4.38
CA PRO A 193 14.01 6.69 4.08
C PRO A 193 13.95 6.95 2.57
N LYS A 194 13.00 7.77 2.13
CA LYS A 194 12.78 8.09 0.71
C LYS A 194 14.05 8.55 -0.01
N SER A 195 14.92 9.30 0.64
CA SER A 195 16.21 9.73 0.05
C SER A 195 17.13 8.56 -0.30
N VAL A 196 17.17 7.53 0.54
CA VAL A 196 17.96 6.31 0.31
C VAL A 196 17.32 5.46 -0.77
N VAL A 197 16.00 5.28 -0.73
CA VAL A 197 15.26 4.55 -1.78
C VAL A 197 15.49 5.20 -3.14
N ASN A 198 15.33 6.51 -3.24
CA ASN A 198 15.57 7.26 -4.48
C ASN A 198 17.00 7.05 -4.98
N LEU A 199 18.00 7.20 -4.11
CA LEU A 199 19.40 7.01 -4.49
C LEU A 199 19.65 5.60 -5.04
N LEU A 200 19.16 4.56 -4.36
CA LEU A 200 19.33 3.17 -4.78
C LEU A 200 18.66 2.90 -6.14
N VAL A 201 17.45 3.41 -6.33
CA VAL A 201 16.70 3.25 -7.59
C VAL A 201 17.37 4.00 -8.74
N GLU A 202 17.84 5.23 -8.52
CA GLU A 202 18.55 6.04 -9.52
C GLU A 202 19.87 5.36 -9.96
N ILE A 203 20.59 4.73 -9.03
CA ILE A 203 21.80 3.95 -9.34
C ILE A 203 21.46 2.69 -10.14
N LEU A 204 20.42 1.96 -9.73
CA LEU A 204 20.00 0.70 -10.36
C LEU A 204 19.43 0.93 -11.75
N ALA A 205 18.77 2.07 -11.94
CA ALA A 205 18.14 2.52 -13.17
C ALA A 205 17.26 1.46 -13.86
N PRO A 206 16.21 0.93 -13.18
CA PRO A 206 15.38 -0.15 -13.71
C PRO A 206 14.39 0.39 -14.76
N PHE A 207 14.55 -0.02 -16.04
CA PHE A 207 13.66 0.41 -17.13
C PHE A 207 12.72 -0.68 -17.66
N LYS A 208 13.16 -1.94 -17.65
CA LYS A 208 12.41 -3.08 -18.18
C LYS A 208 12.92 -4.39 -17.59
N GLY A 209 12.05 -5.38 -17.45
CA GLY A 209 12.43 -6.70 -16.95
C GLY A 209 11.84 -6.99 -15.58
N LYS A 210 12.47 -7.87 -14.82
CA LYS A 210 12.00 -8.33 -13.51
C LYS A 210 12.78 -7.65 -12.40
N ILE A 211 12.07 -6.94 -11.52
CA ILE A 211 12.64 -6.37 -10.29
C ILE A 211 12.22 -7.25 -9.10
N TYR A 212 13.18 -7.57 -8.23
CA TYR A 212 12.95 -8.42 -7.07
C TYR A 212 13.45 -7.77 -5.77
N ASP A 213 12.61 -7.79 -4.74
CA ASP A 213 13.01 -7.46 -3.36
C ASP A 213 12.67 -8.63 -2.40
N PRO A 214 13.67 -9.37 -1.89
CA PRO A 214 13.49 -10.51 -0.97
C PRO A 214 13.07 -10.11 0.46
N ALA A 215 13.02 -8.83 0.79
CA ALA A 215 12.58 -8.31 2.08
C ALA A 215 11.85 -6.97 1.88
N CYS A 216 10.77 -7.03 1.09
CA CYS A 216 10.20 -5.85 0.45
C CYS A 216 9.53 -4.84 1.38
N GLY A 217 9.29 -5.19 2.65
CA GLY A 217 8.64 -4.31 3.61
C GLY A 217 7.31 -3.81 3.09
N SER A 218 7.10 -2.49 3.12
CA SER A 218 5.88 -1.83 2.60
C SER A 218 5.89 -1.58 1.07
N GLY A 219 6.89 -2.09 0.33
CA GLY A 219 6.94 -1.97 -1.13
C GLY A 219 7.39 -0.62 -1.68
N GLY A 220 7.91 0.29 -0.82
CA GLY A 220 8.32 1.64 -1.25
C GLY A 220 9.40 1.63 -2.35
N MET A 221 10.27 0.62 -2.35
CA MET A 221 11.27 0.40 -3.40
C MET A 221 10.66 0.12 -4.78
N PHE A 222 9.56 -0.64 -4.85
CA PHE A 222 8.86 -0.92 -6.11
C PHE A 222 8.18 0.31 -6.65
N VAL A 223 7.43 1.03 -5.79
CA VAL A 223 6.76 2.27 -6.16
C VAL A 223 7.76 3.28 -6.72
N GLN A 224 8.90 3.46 -6.05
CA GLN A 224 9.92 4.38 -6.52
C GLN A 224 10.59 3.92 -7.82
N SER A 225 10.77 2.61 -8.02
CA SER A 225 11.31 2.04 -9.27
C SER A 225 10.42 2.34 -10.47
N VAL A 226 9.10 2.21 -10.33
CA VAL A 226 8.15 2.58 -11.38
C VAL A 226 8.13 4.09 -11.59
N LYS A 227 8.13 4.89 -10.53
CA LYS A 227 8.20 6.36 -10.64
C LYS A 227 9.46 6.82 -11.39
N PHE A 228 10.60 6.20 -11.12
CA PHE A 228 11.84 6.44 -11.86
C PHE A 228 11.68 6.09 -13.34
N LYS A 229 11.14 4.90 -13.65
CA LYS A 229 10.88 4.44 -15.02
C LYS A 229 10.03 5.47 -15.76
N ASP A 230 8.91 5.88 -15.18
CA ASP A 230 7.95 6.76 -15.82
C ASP A 230 8.48 8.18 -16.04
N ALA A 231 9.28 8.70 -15.11
CA ALA A 231 9.92 10.00 -15.24
C ALA A 231 11.00 10.03 -16.33
N HIS A 232 11.76 8.94 -16.50
CA HIS A 232 12.95 8.92 -17.35
C HIS A 232 12.78 8.23 -18.70
N GLN A 233 11.75 7.38 -18.87
CA GLN A 233 11.54 6.58 -20.11
C GLN A 233 11.48 7.44 -21.37
N LYS A 234 10.81 8.59 -21.30
CA LYS A 234 10.67 9.53 -22.45
C LYS A 234 11.99 10.20 -22.79
N GLN A 235 12.70 10.70 -21.78
CA GLN A 235 13.95 11.45 -21.97
C GLN A 235 15.09 10.54 -22.47
N LEU A 236 15.15 9.30 -21.98
CA LEU A 236 16.22 8.36 -22.29
C LEU A 236 15.88 7.44 -23.47
N GLY A 237 14.70 7.58 -24.08
CA GLY A 237 14.25 6.73 -25.18
C GLY A 237 14.15 5.24 -24.82
N ARG A 238 13.99 4.93 -23.52
CA ARG A 238 13.91 3.55 -23.01
C ARG A 238 12.44 3.23 -22.76
N LYS A 239 11.95 2.11 -23.31
CA LYS A 239 10.57 1.64 -23.10
C LYS A 239 10.56 0.24 -22.51
N GLY A 240 9.54 -0.07 -21.73
CA GLY A 240 9.26 -1.40 -21.22
C GLY A 240 8.52 -1.37 -19.90
N ASP A 241 8.25 -2.56 -19.39
CA ASP A 241 7.55 -2.76 -18.13
C ASP A 241 8.42 -3.50 -17.12
N LEU A 242 8.17 -3.19 -15.86
CA LEU A 242 8.82 -3.82 -14.72
C LEU A 242 7.83 -4.81 -14.12
N ALA A 243 8.14 -6.09 -14.22
CA ALA A 243 7.44 -7.12 -13.47
C ALA A 243 7.98 -7.13 -12.04
N ILE A 244 7.10 -6.85 -11.08
CA ILE A 244 7.44 -6.75 -9.66
C ILE A 244 7.32 -8.13 -9.01
N TYR A 245 8.39 -8.54 -8.34
CA TYR A 245 8.43 -9.72 -7.49
C TYR A 245 8.92 -9.30 -6.11
N GLY A 246 8.33 -9.83 -5.05
CA GLY A 246 8.78 -9.54 -3.70
C GLY A 246 8.52 -10.67 -2.73
N GLN A 247 9.10 -10.55 -1.55
CA GLN A 247 8.78 -11.41 -0.42
C GLN A 247 8.92 -10.63 0.88
N GLU A 248 8.02 -10.90 1.82
CA GLU A 248 8.00 -10.28 3.14
C GLU A 248 7.78 -11.35 4.21
N LEU A 249 8.53 -11.23 5.31
CA LEU A 249 8.48 -12.12 6.46
C LEU A 249 7.17 -11.95 7.25
N MET A 250 6.74 -10.71 7.47
CA MET A 250 5.60 -10.41 8.33
C MET A 250 4.29 -10.27 7.53
N ALA A 251 3.26 -11.02 7.94
CA ALA A 251 1.97 -11.06 7.26
C ALA A 251 1.33 -9.66 7.11
N GLU A 252 1.37 -8.86 8.17
CA GLU A 252 0.75 -7.52 8.17
C GLU A 252 1.57 -6.53 7.32
N THR A 253 2.91 -6.62 7.33
CA THR A 253 3.78 -5.80 6.47
C THR A 253 3.59 -6.16 4.99
N ARG A 254 3.41 -7.45 4.67
CA ARG A 254 3.05 -7.90 3.31
C ARG A 254 1.74 -7.27 2.82
N LYS A 255 0.73 -7.14 3.69
CA LYS A 255 -0.54 -6.46 3.35
C LYS A 255 -0.31 -4.98 3.03
N LEU A 256 0.56 -4.29 3.79
CA LEU A 256 0.93 -2.90 3.49
C LEU A 256 1.58 -2.79 2.10
N CYS A 257 2.47 -3.71 1.74
CA CYS A 257 3.05 -3.75 0.39
C CYS A 257 1.98 -3.91 -0.69
N LEU A 258 1.06 -4.86 -0.54
CA LEU A 258 -0.01 -5.09 -1.52
C LEU A 258 -0.93 -3.88 -1.66
N MET A 259 -1.32 -3.23 -0.55
CA MET A 259 -2.09 -1.98 -0.59
C MET A 259 -1.32 -0.87 -1.31
N ASN A 260 -0.02 -0.73 -1.04
CA ASN A 260 0.81 0.31 -1.65
C ASN A 260 0.92 0.11 -3.17
N LEU A 261 1.18 -1.11 -3.62
CA LEU A 261 1.19 -1.47 -5.04
C LEU A 261 -0.17 -1.21 -5.70
N ALA A 262 -1.26 -1.67 -5.08
CA ALA A 262 -2.62 -1.51 -5.57
C ALA A 262 -3.01 -0.04 -5.80
N VAL A 263 -2.69 0.87 -4.87
CA VAL A 263 -3.00 2.30 -5.03
C VAL A 263 -2.19 2.94 -6.15
N HIS A 264 -0.97 2.47 -6.37
CA HIS A 264 -0.14 2.91 -7.49
C HIS A 264 -0.52 2.26 -8.83
N GLY A 265 -1.56 1.42 -8.86
CA GLY A 265 -1.97 0.69 -10.07
C GLY A 265 -0.92 -0.31 -10.53
N LEU A 266 -0.19 -0.89 -9.57
CA LEU A 266 0.89 -1.83 -9.80
C LEU A 266 0.46 -3.23 -9.38
N ASP A 267 0.63 -4.19 -10.27
CA ASP A 267 0.58 -5.60 -9.93
C ASP A 267 1.96 -6.09 -9.51
N GLY A 268 2.02 -6.91 -8.47
CA GLY A 268 3.25 -7.52 -7.98
C GLY A 268 3.02 -8.90 -7.41
N ASP A 269 3.95 -9.81 -7.69
CA ASP A 269 3.95 -11.17 -7.18
C ASP A 269 4.73 -11.25 -5.87
N LEU A 270 4.02 -11.23 -4.74
CA LEU A 270 4.60 -11.34 -3.40
C LEU A 270 4.62 -12.80 -2.85
N GLY A 271 4.52 -13.79 -3.75
CA GLY A 271 4.40 -15.20 -3.38
C GLY A 271 3.02 -15.59 -2.85
N GLU A 272 2.82 -16.90 -2.65
CA GLU A 272 1.57 -17.46 -2.13
C GLU A 272 1.37 -17.14 -0.64
N SER A 273 2.45 -16.99 0.13
CA SER A 273 2.42 -16.68 1.56
C SER A 273 3.51 -15.69 1.97
N TYR A 274 3.35 -15.12 3.17
CA TYR A 274 4.46 -14.48 3.88
C TYR A 274 5.43 -15.54 4.42
N GLY A 275 6.64 -15.11 4.79
CA GLY A 275 7.62 -15.97 5.44
C GLY A 275 9.06 -15.64 5.08
N SER A 276 9.99 -16.29 5.77
CA SER A 276 11.42 -16.06 5.57
C SER A 276 11.85 -16.47 4.15
N THR A 277 12.58 -15.59 3.47
CA THR A 277 13.23 -15.88 2.19
C THR A 277 14.28 -16.99 2.26
N PHE A 278 14.80 -17.30 3.47
CA PHE A 278 15.76 -18.38 3.64
C PHE A 278 15.11 -19.76 3.73
N THR A 279 14.00 -19.88 4.47
CA THR A 279 13.36 -21.18 4.76
C THR A 279 12.11 -21.45 3.92
N ASN A 280 11.48 -20.41 3.40
CA ASN A 280 10.24 -20.49 2.62
C ASN A 280 10.34 -19.56 1.39
N ASP A 281 11.37 -19.76 0.57
CA ASP A 281 11.55 -19.04 -0.69
C ASP A 281 10.32 -19.23 -1.60
N GLN A 282 9.61 -18.12 -1.86
CA GLN A 282 8.42 -18.08 -2.71
C GLN A 282 8.79 -18.07 -4.20
N HIS A 283 10.02 -17.70 -4.55
CA HIS A 283 10.46 -17.37 -5.90
C HIS A 283 11.66 -18.23 -6.35
N LYS A 284 11.64 -19.53 -6.03
CA LYS A 284 12.76 -20.48 -6.20
C LYS A 284 13.43 -20.51 -7.58
N THR A 285 12.66 -20.24 -8.63
CA THR A 285 13.14 -20.27 -10.02
C THR A 285 13.27 -18.87 -10.63
N LEU A 286 12.98 -17.83 -9.87
CA LEU A 286 13.04 -16.45 -10.34
C LEU A 286 14.49 -16.06 -10.64
N ARG A 287 14.71 -15.55 -11.85
CA ARG A 287 15.94 -14.86 -12.24
C ARG A 287 15.54 -13.43 -12.52
N ALA A 288 15.81 -12.54 -11.57
CA ALA A 288 15.51 -11.13 -11.69
C ALA A 288 16.62 -10.40 -12.46
N ASP A 289 16.25 -9.38 -13.23
CA ASP A 289 17.19 -8.49 -13.89
C ASP A 289 17.75 -7.46 -12.90
N TYR A 290 16.93 -7.09 -11.91
CA TYR A 290 17.27 -6.15 -10.85
C TYR A 290 16.91 -6.73 -9.50
N ILE A 291 17.83 -6.63 -8.54
CA ILE A 291 17.57 -6.99 -7.14
C ILE A 291 17.85 -5.75 -6.30
N LEU A 292 16.85 -5.29 -5.55
CA LEU A 292 16.95 -4.18 -4.62
C LEU A 292 16.43 -4.67 -3.28
N ALA A 293 17.19 -4.49 -2.20
CA ALA A 293 16.79 -4.96 -0.88
C ALA A 293 17.37 -4.06 0.22
N ASN A 294 16.58 -3.83 1.27
CA ASN A 294 17.09 -3.33 2.54
C ASN A 294 16.72 -4.32 3.66
N PRO A 295 17.45 -5.45 3.78
CA PRO A 295 17.13 -6.48 4.75
C PRO A 295 17.30 -5.98 6.20
N PRO A 296 16.61 -6.59 7.17
CA PRO A 296 16.73 -6.25 8.59
C PRO A 296 18.20 -6.30 9.07
N LEU A 297 18.67 -5.21 9.70
CA LEU A 297 20.09 -5.00 10.04
C LEU A 297 20.67 -5.96 11.10
N LEU A 298 19.83 -6.71 11.83
CA LEU A 298 20.24 -7.65 12.87
C LEU A 298 19.25 -8.82 12.98
N LEU A 299 19.10 -9.62 11.94
CA LEU A 299 18.67 -10.99 12.18
C LEU A 299 19.84 -11.70 12.85
N THR A 300 19.65 -12.16 14.09
CA THR A 300 20.48 -13.27 14.55
C THR A 300 20.14 -14.38 13.56
N ILE A 301 21.02 -14.61 12.59
CA ILE A 301 20.93 -15.75 11.69
C ILE A 301 21.14 -16.94 12.62
N ILE A 302 20.06 -17.39 13.25
CA ILE A 302 20.06 -18.59 14.06
C ILE A 302 20.61 -19.64 13.10
N SER A 303 21.69 -20.27 13.51
CA SER A 303 22.48 -21.30 12.83
C SER A 303 21.69 -22.54 12.37
N VAL A 304 20.35 -22.46 12.34
CA VAL A 304 19.42 -23.57 12.19
C VAL A 304 19.00 -23.82 10.75
N ALA A 305 19.29 -22.94 9.78
CA ALA A 305 18.80 -23.15 8.41
C ALA A 305 19.79 -22.92 7.26
N ILE A 306 21.06 -22.61 7.53
CA ILE A 306 22.06 -22.66 6.45
C ILE A 306 22.68 -24.06 6.43
N SER A 307 21.90 -25.02 5.93
CA SER A 307 22.48 -26.29 5.50
C SER A 307 23.50 -25.99 4.41
N THR A 308 24.68 -26.61 4.49
CA THR A 308 25.71 -26.60 3.43
C THR A 308 25.20 -27.15 2.09
N ALA A 309 23.99 -27.72 2.05
CA ALA A 309 23.30 -28.17 0.86
C ALA A 309 22.36 -27.13 0.22
N CYS A 310 22.18 -25.94 0.82
CA CYS A 310 21.38 -24.89 0.21
C CYS A 310 22.09 -24.35 -1.04
N ALA A 311 21.46 -24.50 -2.21
CA ALA A 311 22.02 -24.10 -3.50
C ALA A 311 22.48 -22.64 -3.55
N ILE A 312 21.87 -21.76 -2.75
CA ILE A 312 22.21 -20.33 -2.63
C ILE A 312 23.65 -20.13 -2.13
N TRP A 313 24.15 -21.02 -1.28
CA TRP A 313 25.43 -20.86 -0.58
C TRP A 313 26.55 -21.76 -1.13
N ILE A 314 26.27 -22.58 -2.15
CA ILE A 314 27.27 -23.41 -2.82
C ILE A 314 28.31 -22.48 -3.48
N GLY A 315 29.55 -22.53 -2.98
CA GLY A 315 30.66 -21.69 -3.46
C GLY A 315 31.01 -20.49 -2.58
N TYR A 316 30.27 -20.23 -1.50
CA TYR A 316 30.54 -19.15 -0.55
C TYR A 316 30.93 -19.70 0.84
N TYR A 317 31.90 -19.07 1.51
CA TYR A 317 32.20 -19.36 2.92
C TYR A 317 31.13 -18.74 3.81
N LEU A 318 30.43 -19.57 4.59
CA LEU A 318 29.45 -19.11 5.57
C LEU A 318 30.16 -18.56 6.80
N PHE A 319 30.03 -17.26 7.06
CA PHE A 319 30.46 -16.65 8.31
C PHE A 319 29.50 -17.08 9.44
N GLN A 320 29.99 -17.91 10.37
CA GLN A 320 29.30 -18.15 11.64
C GLN A 320 29.41 -16.89 12.50
N VAL A 321 28.30 -16.18 12.70
CA VAL A 321 28.23 -15.09 13.67
C VAL A 321 27.82 -15.67 15.02
N SER A 322 28.79 -15.99 15.88
CA SER A 322 28.54 -16.24 17.30
C SER A 322 28.68 -14.91 18.05
N ASN A 323 27.58 -14.20 18.30
CA ASN A 323 27.62 -13.07 19.22
C ASN A 323 27.51 -13.60 20.66
N SER A 324 28.66 -13.88 21.27
CA SER A 324 28.78 -13.91 22.73
C SER A 324 28.59 -12.48 23.24
N GLN A 325 27.47 -12.22 23.91
CA GLN A 325 27.33 -11.00 24.69
C GLN A 325 28.43 -10.95 25.75
N HIS A 326 29.43 -10.07 25.57
CA HIS A 326 30.18 -9.55 26.69
C HIS A 326 29.25 -8.62 27.48
N GLN A 327 28.57 -9.18 28.48
CA GLN A 327 28.21 -8.42 29.66
C GLN A 327 29.52 -8.03 30.36
N ASN A 328 29.99 -6.81 30.12
CA ASN A 328 30.94 -6.18 31.02
C ASN A 328 30.17 -5.38 32.07
N ARG A 329 30.71 -5.48 33.28
CA ARG A 329 30.18 -5.05 34.58
C ARG A 329 29.79 -3.58 34.69
#